data_AF-A0A934GN65-F1
#
_entry.id   AF-A0A934GN65-F1
#
_cell.length_a   1.000
_cell.length_b   1.000
_cell.length_c   1.000
_cell.angle_alpha   90.00
_cell.angle_beta   90.00
_cell.angle_gamma   90.00
#
_symmetry.space_group_name_H-M   'P 1'
#
loop_
_entity.id
_entity.type
_entity.pdbx_description
1 polymer ?
#
loop_
_entity_poly.entity_id
_entity_poly.type
_entity_poly.pdbx_seq_one_letter_code
_entity_poly.pdbx_strand_id
1 'polypeptide(L)' 'MRLALPLIALFITQHLLGCSSQQLYNTGQAWQRNECNKVVDAQERNRCMGSTNTSYEDYKRQTEEAKSGK' A
#
# COMPACT_ATOMS: atom_id res chain seq x y z
N MET A 1 -39.27 -7.63 -2.61
CA MET A 1 -37.95 -7.72 -3.29
C MET A 1 -37.35 -6.39 -3.74
N ARG A 2 -38.12 -5.40 -4.22
CA ARG A 2 -37.57 -4.13 -4.73
C ARG A 2 -36.81 -3.27 -3.70
N LEU A 3 -37.17 -3.38 -2.41
CA LEU A 3 -36.51 -2.68 -1.30
C LEU A 3 -35.24 -3.38 -0.77
N ALA A 4 -35.02 -4.66 -1.11
CA ALA A 4 -33.83 -5.39 -0.67
C ALA A 4 -32.57 -5.00 -1.46
N LEU A 5 -32.73 -4.63 -2.75
CA LEU A 5 -31.64 -4.20 -3.61
C LEU A 5 -30.87 -2.96 -3.11
N PRO A 6 -31.52 -1.85 -2.71
CA PRO A 6 -30.80 -0.69 -2.19
C PRO A 6 -30.16 -0.95 -0.82
N LEU A 7 -30.76 -1.79 0.02
CA LEU A 7 -30.21 -2.16 1.33
C LEU A 7 -28.94 -3.00 1.19
N ILE A 8 -28.90 -3.95 0.25
CA ILE A 8 -27.70 -4.75 -0.04
C ILE A 8 -26.59 -3.87 -0.61
N ALA A 9 -26.92 -2.92 -1.50
CA ALA A 9 -25.94 -1.98 -2.05
C ALA A 9 -25.31 -1.08 -0.97
N LEU A 10 -26.08 -0.65 0.03
CA LEU A 10 -25.61 0.18 1.15
C LEU A 10 -24.68 -0.61 2.12
N PHE A 11 -24.90 -1.91 2.26
CA PHE A 11 -24.03 -2.77 3.08
C PHE A 11 -22.66 -3.05 2.43
N ILE A 12 -22.61 -3.12 1.10
CA ILE A 12 -21.36 -3.38 0.35
C ILE A 12 -20.43 -2.17 0.40
N THR A 13 -20.95 -0.94 0.32
CA THR A 13 -20.13 0.28 0.35
C THR A 13 -19.43 0.52 1.69
N GLN A 14 -19.98 0.02 2.80
CA GLN A 14 -19.36 0.16 4.13
C GLN A 14 -18.06 -0.64 4.27
N HIS A 15 -17.85 -1.69 3.47
CA HIS A 15 -16.67 -2.56 3.54
C HIS A 15 -15.46 -2.00 2.79
N LEU A 16 -15.63 -0.97 1.95
CA LEU A 16 -14.54 -0.36 1.18
C LEU A 16 -13.75 0.68 1.99
N LEU A 17 -14.28 1.14 3.12
CA LEU A 17 -13.63 2.15 3.98
C LEU A 17 -12.56 1.56 4.92
N GLY A 18 -12.43 0.23 4.96
CA GLY A 18 -11.53 -0.48 5.87
C GLY A 18 -10.16 -0.84 5.28
N CYS A 19 -9.76 -0.26 4.14
CA CYS A 19 -8.45 -0.54 3.56
C CYS A 19 -7.37 -0.03 4.53
N SER A 20 -6.77 -0.95 5.29
CA SER A 20 -5.71 -0.63 6.25
C SER A 20 -4.58 0.11 5.53
N SER A 21 -4.05 1.16 6.13
CA SER A 21 -2.87 1.88 5.61
C SER A 21 -1.69 0.93 5.38
N GLN A 22 -1.60 -0.14 6.18
CA GLN A 22 -0.63 -1.20 5.99
C GLN A 22 -0.91 -2.04 4.74
N GLN A 23 -2.17 -2.35 4.45
CA GLN A 23 -2.55 -3.12 3.26
C GLN A 23 -2.27 -2.33 1.98
N LEU A 24 -2.57 -1.03 1.99
CA LEU A 24 -2.24 -0.13 0.88
C LEU A 24 -0.71 -0.02 0.70
N TYR A 25 0.03 0.18 1.79
CA TYR A 25 1.48 0.24 1.77
C TYR A 25 2.10 -1.05 1.21
N ASN A 26 1.69 -2.21 1.73
CA ASN A 26 2.20 -3.51 1.28
C ASN A 26 1.93 -3.75 -0.21
N THR A 27 0.75 -3.33 -0.70
CA THR A 27 0.42 -3.43 -2.12
C THR A 27 1.35 -2.55 -2.97
N GLY A 28 1.58 -1.30 -2.55
CA GLY A 28 2.51 -0.39 -3.21
C GLY A 28 3.96 -0.89 -3.18
N GLN A 29 4.40 -1.43 -2.04
CA GLN A 29 5.75 -1.99 -1.90
C GLN A 29 5.95 -3.22 -2.79
N ALA A 30 4.94 -4.11 -2.86
CA ALA A 30 4.98 -5.27 -3.76
C ALA A 30 5.10 -4.84 -5.23
N TRP A 31 4.38 -3.79 -5.63
CA TRP A 31 4.50 -3.21 -6.97
C TRP A 31 5.91 -2.66 -7.23
N GLN A 32 6.50 -1.90 -6.31
CA GLN A 32 7.87 -1.40 -6.45
C GLN A 32 8.89 -2.54 -6.61
N ARG A 33 8.78 -3.60 -5.79
CA ARG A 33 9.63 -4.80 -5.93
C ARG A 33 9.44 -5.48 -7.29
N ASN A 34 8.21 -5.53 -7.78
CA ASN A 34 7.92 -6.06 -9.11
C ASN A 34 8.56 -5.23 -10.22
N GLU A 35 8.57 -3.89 -10.11
CA GLU A 35 9.30 -3.04 -11.05
C GLU A 35 10.80 -3.32 -11.02
N CYS A 36 11.39 -3.49 -9.83
CA CYS A 36 12.80 -3.88 -9.72
C CYS A 36 13.08 -5.23 -10.38
N ASN A 37 12.16 -6.20 -10.30
CA ASN A 37 12.32 -7.50 -10.96
C ASN A 37 12.35 -7.43 -12.49
N LYS A 38 11.81 -6.35 -13.09
CA LYS A 38 11.88 -6.13 -14.55
C LYS A 38 13.27 -5.68 -15.02
N VAL A 39 14.14 -5.25 -14.09
CA VAL A 39 15.49 -4.80 -14.42
C VAL A 39 16.36 -6.01 -14.81
N VAL A 40 16.84 -5.98 -16.05
CA VAL A 40 17.65 -7.05 -16.65
C VAL A 40 19.02 -7.16 -16.00
N ASP A 41 19.68 -6.01 -15.80
CA ASP A 41 20.98 -5.98 -15.15
C ASP A 41 20.89 -6.36 -13.66
N ALA A 42 21.69 -7.35 -13.26
CA ALA A 42 21.61 -7.89 -11.91
C ALA A 42 22.11 -6.90 -10.83
N GLN A 43 23.10 -6.08 -11.16
CA GLN A 43 23.65 -5.09 -10.24
C GLN A 43 22.63 -3.96 -10.01
N GLU A 44 22.00 -3.49 -11.06
CA GLU A 44 20.97 -2.45 -11.03
C GLU A 44 19.69 -2.96 -10.37
N ARG A 45 19.29 -4.22 -10.62
CA ARG A 45 18.20 -4.86 -9.89
C ARG A 45 18.47 -4.89 -8.38
N ASN A 46 19.68 -5.27 -7.97
CA ASN A 46 20.04 -5.33 -6.55
C ASN A 46 20.02 -3.94 -5.90
N ARG A 47 20.50 -2.91 -6.62
CA ARG A 47 20.41 -1.51 -6.16
C ARG A 47 18.95 -1.06 -6.01
N CYS A 48 18.10 -1.35 -7.01
CA CYS A 48 16.68 -1.07 -6.96
C CYS A 48 16.01 -1.75 -5.76
N MET A 49 16.26 -3.04 -5.56
CA MET A 49 15.74 -3.79 -4.41
C MET A 49 16.17 -3.19 -3.07
N GLY A 50 17.42 -2.72 -2.96
CA GLY A 50 17.92 -2.02 -1.77
C GLY A 50 17.11 -0.76 -1.44
N SER A 51 16.71 0.00 -2.45
CA SER A 51 15.92 1.24 -2.27
C SER A 51 14.46 1.03 -1.87
N THR A 52 13.91 -0.18 -2.05
CA THR A 52 12.49 -0.51 -1.78
C THR A 52 12.26 -1.23 -0.45
N ASN A 53 13.32 -1.37 0.38
CA ASN A 53 13.31 -2.22 1.56
C ASN A 53 12.86 -1.54 2.86
N THR A 54 12.23 -0.37 2.78
CA THR A 54 11.66 0.32 3.96
C THR A 54 10.57 -0.54 4.59
N SER A 55 10.57 -0.68 5.92
CA SER A 55 9.49 -1.38 6.62
C SER A 55 8.26 -0.47 6.77
N TYR A 56 7.08 -1.06 6.95
CA TYR A 56 5.87 -0.27 7.21
C TYR A 56 5.99 0.55 8.51
N GLU A 57 6.64 0.01 9.53
CA GLU A 57 6.85 0.73 10.80
C GLU A 57 7.78 1.93 10.63
N ASP A 58 8.84 1.80 9.84
CA ASP A 58 9.72 2.93 9.54
C ASP A 58 9.02 3.99 8.70
N TYR A 59 8.23 3.58 7.70
CA TYR A 59 7.40 4.48 6.90
C TYR A 59 6.40 5.23 7.79
N LYS A 60 5.71 4.52 8.69
CA LYS A 60 4.75 5.11 9.62
C LYS A 60 5.44 6.11 10.53
N ARG A 61 6.57 5.74 11.14
CA ARG A 61 7.35 6.63 12.02
C ARG A 61 7.78 7.91 11.29
N GLN A 62 8.37 7.78 10.10
CA GLN A 62 8.77 8.93 9.28
C GLN A 62 7.59 9.84 8.91
N THR A 63 6.43 9.25 8.61
CA THR A 63 5.21 10.00 8.30
C THR A 63 4.68 10.77 9.51
N GLU A 64 4.71 10.18 10.70
CA GLU A 64 4.28 10.84 11.93
C GLU A 64 5.28 11.90 12.42
N GLU A 65 6.58 11.67 12.26
CA GLU A 65 7.64 12.67 12.49
C GLU A 65 7.46 13.87 11.55
N ALA A 66 7.21 13.63 10.26
CA ALA A 66 6.95 14.69 9.28
C ALA A 66 5.67 15.48 9.56
N LYS A 67 4.66 14.87 10.20
CA LYS A 67 3.45 15.56 10.66
C LYS A 67 3.67 16.36 11.94
N SER A 68 4.52 15.88 12.85
CA SER A 68 4.76 16.48 14.17
C SER A 68 5.82 17.58 14.16
N GLY A 69 6.64 17.68 13.12
CA GLY A 69 7.65 18.74 12.92
C GLY A 69 7.08 20.04 12.35
N LYS A 70 5.76 20.23 12.33
CA LYS A 70 5.07 21.49 12.00
C LYS A 70 4.48 22.10 13.27
#